data_AF-A0A9W6YPP1-F1
#
_entry.id   AF-A0A9W6YPP1-F1
#
_cell.length_a   1.000
_cell.length_b   1.000
_cell.length_c   1.000
_cell.angle_alpha   90.00
_cell.angle_beta   90.00
_cell.angle_gamma   90.00
#
_symmetry.space_group_name_H-M   'P 1'
#
loop_
_entity.id
_entity.type
_entity.pdbx_description
1 polymer ?
#
loop_
_entity_poly.entity_id
_entity_poly.type
_entity_poly.pdbx_seq_one_letter_code
_entity_poly.pdbx_strand_id
1 'polypeptide(L)' 'MDTNMHAYEVKVKWLGLETIEDSWEPLKTMSEDVPQLLLQYATTTSDDESLRAVMSAIDSKKSQRSTRRRS' A
#
# COMPACT_ATOMS: atom_id res chain seq x y z
N MET A 1 -1.27 -16.05 -15.85
CA MET A 1 -0.72 -16.50 -14.56
C MET A 1 -0.52 -15.25 -13.74
N ASP A 2 -1.54 -14.89 -12.96
CA ASP A 2 -1.57 -13.64 -12.20
C ASP A 2 -0.64 -13.75 -11.00
N THR A 3 0.59 -13.26 -11.17
CA THR A 3 1.71 -13.32 -10.20
C THR A 3 1.48 -12.42 -8.96
N ASN A 4 0.24 -12.13 -8.57
CA ASN A 4 -0.07 -11.22 -7.47
C ASN A 4 -0.38 -11.94 -6.14
N MET A 5 -0.18 -13.27 -6.07
CA MET A 5 -0.51 -14.12 -4.90
C MET A 5 0.27 -13.81 -3.60
N HIS A 6 1.13 -12.79 -3.59
CA HIS A 6 1.88 -12.35 -2.41
C HIS A 6 1.78 -10.82 -2.15
N ALA A 7 0.83 -10.14 -2.79
CA ALA A 7 0.59 -8.74 -2.48
C ALA A 7 -0.14 -8.64 -1.13
N TYR A 8 0.47 -7.97 -0.17
CA TYR A 8 -0.21 -7.59 1.07
C TYR A 8 -1.46 -6.78 0.73
N GLU A 9 -2.55 -7.02 1.46
CA GLU A 9 -3.80 -6.29 1.34
C GLU A 9 -4.10 -5.60 2.66
N VAL A 10 -4.67 -4.41 2.58
CA VAL A 10 -5.09 -3.62 3.74
C VAL A 10 -6.59 -3.44 3.70
N LYS A 11 -7.22 -3.58 4.87
CA LYS A 11 -8.64 -3.31 5.01
C LYS A 11 -8.85 -1.81 5.10
N VAL A 12 -9.56 -1.25 4.13
CA VAL A 12 -9.79 0.20 4.02
C VAL A 12 -11.24 0.52 4.35
N LYS A 13 -11.40 1.42 5.32
CA LYS A 13 -12.67 2.08 5.58
C LYS A 13 -12.76 3.34 4.74
N TRP A 14 -13.80 3.41 3.90
CA TRP A 14 -14.04 4.56 3.04
C TRP A 14 -14.68 5.71 3.81
N LEU A 15 -14.20 6.93 3.57
CA LEU A 15 -14.75 8.13 4.20
C LEU A 15 -16.16 8.38 3.66
N GLY A 16 -17.14 8.45 4.56
CA GLY A 16 -18.54 8.70 4.21
C GLY A 16 -19.35 7.45 3.89
N LEU A 17 -18.76 6.26 3.96
CA LEU A 17 -19.44 4.98 3.78
C LEU A 17 -19.53 4.19 5.10
N GLU A 18 -20.49 3.28 5.16
CA GLU A 18 -20.66 2.37 6.29
C GLU A 18 -19.57 1.28 6.29
N THR A 19 -19.32 0.68 7.45
CA THR A 19 -18.28 -0.36 7.60
C THR A 19 -18.56 -1.64 6.82
N ILE A 20 -19.78 -1.80 6.31
CA ILE A 20 -20.13 -2.91 5.40
C ILE A 20 -19.50 -2.74 4.02
N GLU A 21 -19.11 -1.50 3.67
CA GLU A 21 -18.46 -1.18 2.39
C GLU A 21 -16.93 -1.21 2.50
N ASP A 22 -16.39 -1.55 3.67
CA ASP A 22 -14.95 -1.75 3.84
C ASP A 22 -14.44 -2.76 2.81
N SER A 23 -13.40 -2.37 2.08
CA SER A 23 -12.83 -3.19 1.01
C SER A 23 -11.40 -3.61 1.35
N TRP A 24 -11.01 -4.82 0.93
CA TRP A 24 -9.63 -5.27 1.00
C TRP A 24 -8.91 -4.79 -0.24
N GLU A 25 -7.95 -3.89 -0.04
CA GLU A 25 -7.30 -3.18 -1.12
C GLU A 25 -5.82 -3.54 -1.16
N PRO A 26 -5.23 -3.78 -2.34
CA PRO A 26 -3.82 -4.09 -2.45
C PRO A 26 -2.96 -2.97 -1.88
N LEU A 27 -1.96 -3.33 -1.09
CA LEU A 27 -1.00 -2.39 -0.49
C LEU A 27 -0.34 -1.53 -1.56
N LYS A 28 -0.13 -2.09 -2.75
CA LYS A 28 0.38 -1.37 -3.92
C LYS A 28 -0.54 -0.22 -4.30
N THR A 29 -1.83 -0.48 -4.50
CA THR A 29 -2.84 0.54 -4.85
C THR A 29 -2.88 1.65 -3.79
N MET A 30 -2.97 1.26 -2.51
CA MET A 30 -3.03 2.22 -1.42
C MET A 30 -1.73 3.02 -1.25
N SER A 31 -0.57 2.42 -1.57
CA SER A 31 0.72 3.14 -1.58
C SER A 31 0.81 4.18 -2.69
N GLU A 32 -0.02 4.04 -3.74
CA GLU A 32 -0.11 5.03 -4.81
C GLU A 32 -0.98 6.22 -4.40
N ASP A 33 -2.13 5.94 -3.79
CA ASP A 33 -3.17 6.94 -3.53
C ASP A 33 -2.93 7.67 -2.20
N VAL A 34 -2.58 6.93 -1.14
CA VAL A 34 -2.49 7.44 0.24
C VAL A 34 -1.27 6.92 0.99
N PRO A 35 -0.03 7.12 0.48
CA PRO A 35 1.19 6.61 1.10
C PRO A 35 1.42 7.10 2.54
N GLN A 36 0.91 8.29 2.88
CA GLN A 36 1.05 8.88 4.22
C GLN A 36 0.20 8.15 5.26
N LEU A 37 -1.03 7.77 4.90
CA LEU A 37 -1.93 7.03 5.79
C LEU A 37 -1.43 5.61 6.02
N LEU A 38 -0.89 4.96 4.98
CA LEU A 38 -0.26 3.66 5.10
C LEU A 38 0.99 3.69 5.98
N LEU A 39 1.85 4.69 5.81
CA LEU A 39 3.03 4.84 6.64
C LEU A 39 2.63 5.08 8.11
N GLN A 40 1.64 5.94 8.35
CA GLN A 40 1.11 6.19 9.68
C GLN A 40 0.57 4.89 10.30
N TYR A 41 -0.28 4.15 9.56
CA TYR A 41 -0.79 2.85 10.01
C TYR A 41 0.35 1.90 10.39
N ALA A 42 1.33 1.71 9.50
CA ALA A 42 2.44 0.80 9.73
C ALA A 42 3.38 1.23 10.88
N THR A 43 3.52 2.54 11.14
CA THR A 43 4.28 3.04 12.31
C THR A 43 3.50 2.92 13.62
N THR A 44 2.18 2.88 13.57
CA THR A 44 1.32 2.69 14.76
C THR A 44 1.17 1.22 15.13
N THR A 45 1.23 0.33 14.16
CA THR A 45 1.28 -1.12 14.39
C THR A 45 2.70 -1.50 14.82
N SER A 46 2.87 -2.13 15.97
CA SER A 46 4.16 -2.67 16.42
C SER A 46 4.63 -3.90 15.61
N ASP A 47 4.20 -4.00 14.36
CA ASP A 47 4.50 -5.08 13.45
C ASP A 47 5.51 -4.61 12.40
N ASP A 48 6.78 -4.98 12.63
CA ASP A 48 7.89 -4.65 11.75
C ASP A 48 7.71 -5.22 10.33
N GLU A 49 6.92 -6.29 10.15
CA GLU A 49 6.63 -6.87 8.83
C GLU A 49 5.76 -5.93 8.00
N SER A 50 4.69 -5.39 8.60
CA SER A 50 3.82 -4.40 7.96
C SER A 50 4.59 -3.13 7.55
N LEU A 51 5.49 -2.65 8.40
CA LEU A 51 6.35 -1.50 8.10
C LEU A 51 7.29 -1.79 6.94
N ARG A 52 7.95 -2.95 6.93
CA ARG A 52 8.82 -3.36 5.82
C ARG A 52 8.05 -3.50 4.51
N ALA A 53 6.85 -4.07 4.55
CA ALA A 53 5.99 -4.21 3.37
C ALA A 53 5.60 -2.83 2.80
N VAL A 54 5.18 -1.89 3.66
CA VAL A 54 4.83 -0.51 3.24
C VAL A 54 6.05 0.22 2.68
N MET A 55 7.20 0.14 3.36
CA MET A 55 8.44 0.78 2.88
C MET A 55 8.90 0.20 1.54
N SER A 56 8.83 -1.12 1.37
CA SER A 56 9.14 -1.81 0.11
C SER A 56 8.21 -1.38 -1.03
N ALA A 57 6.90 -1.28 -0.77
CA ALA A 57 5.92 -0.83 -1.75
C ALA A 57 6.17 0.63 -2.20
N ILE A 58 6.51 1.51 -1.24
CA ILE A 58 6.84 2.91 -1.53
C ILE A 58 8.18 3.03 -2.29
N ASP A 59 9.20 2.24 -1.92
CA ASP A 59 10.55 2.35 -2.51
C ASP A 59 10.62 1.76 -3.93
N SER A 60 9.92 0.65 -4.18
CA SER A 60 9.77 0.05 -5.51
C SER A 60 9.30 1.06 -6.56
N LYS A 61 8.54 2.08 -6.15
CA LYS A 61 8.05 3.17 -7.01
C LYS A 61 9.11 4.25 -7.31
N LYS A 62 10.07 4.52 -6.42
CA LYS A 62 11.17 5.46 -6.71
C LYS A 62 12.04 4.94 -7.86
N SER A 63 12.32 3.65 -7.85
CA SER A 63 13.04 2.99 -8.94
C SER A 63 12.25 3.07 -10.26
N GLN A 64 10.94 2.75 -10.23
CA GLN A 64 10.08 2.75 -11.43
C GLN A 64 9.82 4.14 -12.04
N ARG A 65 9.70 5.20 -11.21
CA ARG A 65 9.60 6.60 -11.69
C ARG A 65 10.91 7.10 -12.32
N SER A 66 12.06 6.61 -11.85
CA SER A 66 13.36 6.99 -12.42
C SER A 66 13.55 6.42 -13.84
N THR A 67 13.02 5.22 -14.10
CA THR A 67 13.14 4.55 -15.41
C THR A 67 12.20 5.17 -16.45
N ARG A 68 11.01 5.60 -16.04
CA ARG A 68 10.01 6.23 -16.93
C ARG A 68 10.35 7.67 -17.37
N ARG A 69 11.31 8.34 -16.71
CA ARG A 69 11.75 9.70 -17.08
C ARG A 69 12.87 9.72 -18.14
N ARG A 70 13.33 8.54 -18.59
CA ARG A 70 14.46 8.40 -19.53
C ARG A 70 14.07 7.93 -20.94
N SER A 71 12.77 7.88 -21.25
CA SER A 71 12.25 7.55 -22.59
C SER A 71 11.69 8.76 -23.30
#